data_AF-Q7VBW0-F1
#
_entry.id   AF-Q7VBW0-F1
#
_cell.length_a   1.000
_cell.length_b   1.000
_cell.length_c   1.000
_cell.angle_alpha   90.00
_cell.angle_beta   90.00
_cell.angle_gamma   90.00
#
_symmetry.space_group_name_H-M   'P 1'
#
loop_
_entity.id
_entity.type
_entity.pdbx_description
1 polymer ?
#
loop_
_entity_poly.entity_id
_entity_poly.type
_entity_poly.pdbx_seq_one_letter_code
_entity_poly.pdbx_strand_id
1 'polypeptide(L)'
;MKIYNTNYNSFIKYITGFISKALFGPWKVRSIGLISLLVGYYLASILTTYFLVLFTQRSLVVIPLVILVEISVRLRRALLNNQKESYLLILDNIRIGITYAVVLEAFKLGS
;
A
#
# COMPACT_ATOMS: atom_id res chain seq x y z
N MET A 1 28.06 -30.10 -0.65
CA MET A 1 28.17 -28.63 -0.49
C MET A 1 27.58 -28.27 0.88
N LYS A 2 28.41 -27.96 1.89
CA LYS A 2 27.95 -27.68 3.26
C LYS A 2 27.37 -26.26 3.33
N ILE A 3 26.07 -26.15 3.57
CA ILE A 3 25.39 -24.87 3.72
C ILE A 3 25.53 -24.44 5.18
N TYR A 4 26.29 -23.37 5.43
CA TYR A 4 26.37 -22.77 6.76
C TYR A 4 25.06 -22.04 7.06
N ASN A 5 24.38 -22.44 8.15
CA ASN A 5 23.20 -21.75 8.67
C ASN A 5 23.65 -20.46 9.37
N THR A 6 23.84 -19.39 8.59
CA THR A 6 23.98 -18.03 9.13
C THR A 6 22.62 -17.34 9.14
N ASN A 7 22.40 -16.36 10.04
CA ASN A 7 21.17 -15.54 10.09
C ASN A 7 20.84 -14.86 8.75
N TYR A 8 21.83 -14.67 7.89
CA TYR A 8 21.64 -14.17 6.54
C TYR A 8 20.91 -15.17 5.63
N ASN A 9 21.20 -16.47 5.78
CA ASN A 9 20.60 -17.51 4.96
C ASN A 9 19.11 -17.72 5.29
N SER A 10 18.72 -17.57 6.56
CA SER A 10 17.30 -17.57 6.94
C SER A 10 16.56 -16.37 6.34
N PHE A 11 17.15 -15.16 6.41
CA PHE A 11 16.59 -13.97 5.80
C PHE A 11 16.39 -14.11 4.28
N ILE A 12 17.40 -14.61 3.56
CA ILE A 12 17.28 -14.88 2.13
C ILE A 12 16.16 -15.87 1.83
N LYS A 13 16.05 -16.97 2.60
CA LYS A 13 14.97 -17.95 2.44
C LYS A 13 13.58 -17.34 2.64
N TYR A 14 13.42 -16.45 3.62
CA TYR A 14 12.15 -15.75 3.82
C TYR A 14 11.81 -14.83 2.64
N ILE A 15 12.76 -14.03 2.17
CA ILE A 15 12.57 -13.13 1.03
C ILE A 15 12.24 -13.92 -0.24
N THR A 16 13.03 -14.95 -0.56
CA THR A 16 12.80 -15.79 -1.75
C THR A 16 11.48 -16.54 -1.66
N GLY A 17 11.09 -17.02 -0.47
CA GLY A 17 9.77 -17.63 -0.25
C GLY A 17 8.61 -16.64 -0.44
N PHE A 18 8.76 -15.40 0.02
CA PHE A 18 7.76 -14.35 -0.15
C PHE A 18 7.63 -13.92 -1.61
N ILE A 19 8.75 -13.62 -2.28
CA ILE A 19 8.78 -13.21 -3.69
C ILE A 19 8.25 -14.32 -4.59
N SER A 20 8.63 -15.57 -4.34
CA SER A 20 8.13 -16.70 -5.13
C SER A 20 6.63 -16.90 -4.95
N LYS A 21 6.09 -16.76 -3.73
CA LYS A 21 4.62 -16.75 -3.52
C LYS A 21 3.93 -15.57 -4.20
N ALA A 22 4.56 -14.39 -4.23
CA ALA A 22 4.00 -13.21 -4.90
C ALA A 22 3.96 -13.36 -6.43
N LEU A 23 4.99 -13.99 -7.03
CA LEU A 23 5.12 -14.15 -8.48
C LEU A 23 4.47 -15.44 -9.03
N PHE A 24 4.65 -16.56 -8.33
CA PHE A 24 4.27 -17.92 -8.75
C PHE A 24 3.14 -18.53 -7.90
N GLY A 25 2.53 -17.76 -7.00
CA GLY A 25 1.40 -18.20 -6.20
C GLY A 25 0.10 -18.38 -7.01
N PRO A 26 -1.01 -18.76 -6.34
CA PRO A 26 -2.30 -18.92 -7.00
C PRO A 26 -2.73 -17.63 -7.71
N TRP A 27 -3.08 -17.73 -8.99
CA TRP A 27 -3.47 -16.57 -9.83
C TRP A 27 -4.50 -15.67 -9.15
N LYS A 28 -5.50 -16.27 -8.48
CA LYS A 28 -6.56 -15.54 -7.75
C LYS A 28 -5.99 -14.58 -6.70
N VAL A 29 -5.01 -15.02 -5.90
CA VAL A 29 -4.42 -14.21 -4.82
C VAL A 29 -3.58 -13.09 -5.42
N ARG A 30 -2.83 -13.36 -6.49
CA ARG A 30 -2.06 -12.34 -7.19
C ARG A 30 -2.96 -11.27 -7.81
N SER A 31 -4.02 -11.68 -8.49
CA SER A 31 -5.01 -10.75 -9.05
C SER A 31 -5.66 -9.91 -7.95
N ILE A 32 -6.06 -10.51 -6.82
CA ILE A 32 -6.67 -9.75 -5.72
C ILE A 32 -5.71 -8.71 -5.15
N GLY A 33 -4.43 -9.06 -5.00
CA GLY A 33 -3.40 -8.13 -4.52
C GLY A 33 -3.15 -6.98 -5.49
N LEU A 34 -3.05 -7.27 -6.79
CA LEU A 34 -2.89 -6.24 -7.83
C LEU A 34 -4.11 -5.32 -7.93
N ILE A 35 -5.31 -5.89 -7.95
CA ILE A 35 -6.57 -5.11 -8.01
C ILE A 35 -6.68 -4.22 -6.78
N SER A 36 -6.43 -4.77 -5.60
CA SER A 36 -6.43 -4.06 -4.33
C SER A 36 -5.45 -2.87 -4.34
N LEU A 37 -4.23 -3.08 -4.84
CA LEU A 37 -3.23 -2.01 -4.99
C LEU A 37 -3.71 -0.91 -5.94
N LEU A 38 -4.21 -1.30 -7.13
CA LEU A 38 -4.69 -0.37 -8.14
C LEU A 38 -5.91 0.42 -7.67
N VAL A 39 -6.83 -0.22 -6.95
CA VAL A 39 -8.01 0.42 -6.36
C VAL A 39 -7.57 1.45 -5.32
N GLY A 40 -6.63 1.11 -4.44
CA GLY A 40 -6.09 2.06 -3.47
C GLY A 40 -5.46 3.29 -4.14
N TYR A 41 -4.64 3.07 -5.17
CA TYR A 41 -4.06 4.15 -5.97
C TYR A 41 -5.12 5.04 -6.64
N TYR A 42 -6.10 4.41 -7.30
CA TYR A 42 -7.14 5.12 -8.04
C TYR A 42 -8.02 5.98 -7.12
N LEU A 43 -8.44 5.43 -5.97
CA LEU A 43 -9.24 6.16 -4.98
C LEU A 43 -8.49 7.39 -4.47
N ALA A 44 -7.22 7.23 -4.10
CA ALA A 44 -6.40 8.35 -3.63
C ALA A 44 -6.19 9.41 -4.72
N SER A 45 -5.93 9.00 -5.97
CA SER A 45 -5.75 9.91 -7.09
C SER A 45 -7.01 10.75 -7.36
N ILE A 46 -8.20 10.12 -7.36
CA ILE A 46 -9.47 10.85 -7.50
C ILE A 46 -9.67 11.83 -6.36
N LEU A 47 -9.52 11.39 -5.10
CA LEU A 47 -9.73 12.25 -3.94
C LEU A 47 -8.78 13.44 -3.99
N THR A 48 -7.51 13.22 -4.28
CA THR A 48 -6.50 14.28 -4.31
C THR A 48 -6.79 15.30 -5.42
N THR A 49 -7.20 14.82 -6.60
CA THR A 49 -7.63 15.68 -7.72
C THR A 49 -8.86 16.50 -7.34
N TYR A 50 -9.84 15.88 -6.67
CA TYR A 50 -11.04 16.55 -6.20
C TYR A 50 -10.70 17.66 -5.18
N PHE A 51 -9.83 17.38 -4.22
CA PHE A 51 -9.36 18.40 -3.26
C PHE A 51 -8.57 19.52 -3.93
N LEU A 52 -7.76 19.22 -4.95
CA LEU A 52 -7.03 20.22 -5.72
C LEU A 52 -7.95 21.21 -6.45
N VAL A 53 -9.08 20.73 -6.99
CA VAL A 53 -10.07 21.59 -7.64
C VAL A 53 -10.84 22.42 -6.62
N LEU A 54 -11.12 21.86 -5.45
CA LEU A 54 -11.91 22.53 -4.41
C LEU A 54 -11.13 23.63 -3.68
N PHE A 55 -9.83 23.45 -3.49
CA PHE A 55 -8.98 24.39 -2.77
C PHE A 55 -8.07 25.16 -3.73
N THR A 56 -8.37 26.45 -3.92
CA THR A 56 -7.54 27.37 -4.74
C THR A 56 -6.12 27.54 -4.17
N GLN A 57 -5.95 27.38 -2.86
CA GLN A 57 -4.65 27.47 -2.18
C GLN A 57 -4.04 26.08 -1.99
N ARG A 58 -2.86 25.86 -2.60
CA ARG A 58 -2.13 24.58 -2.57
C ARG A 58 -1.80 24.10 -1.15
N SER A 59 -1.54 25.01 -0.21
CA SER A 59 -1.24 24.65 1.18
C SER A 59 -2.41 23.98 1.91
N LEU A 60 -3.66 24.32 1.55
CA LEU A 60 -4.85 23.71 2.16
C LEU A 60 -5.08 22.27 1.68
N VAL A 61 -4.58 21.90 0.51
CA VAL A 61 -4.68 20.54 -0.06
C VAL A 61 -3.87 19.51 0.75
N VAL A 62 -2.85 19.96 1.48
CA VAL A 62 -2.03 19.08 2.32
C VAL A 62 -2.83 18.48 3.46
N ILE A 63 -3.81 19.22 4.01
CA ILE A 63 -4.64 18.76 5.14
C ILE A 63 -5.44 17.50 4.78
N PRO A 64 -6.26 17.47 3.70
CA PRO A 64 -7.00 16.27 3.34
C PRO A 64 -6.07 15.12 2.92
N LEU A 65 -4.90 15.39 2.33
CA LEU A 65 -3.90 14.37 2.03
C LEU A 65 -3.40 13.65 3.29
N VAL A 66 -3.05 14.40 4.33
CA VAL A 66 -2.62 13.85 5.63
C VAL A 66 -3.75 13.05 6.27
N ILE A 67 -4.99 13.56 6.23
CA ILE A 67 -6.16 12.84 6.74
C ILE A 67 -6.36 11.50 5.99
N LEU A 68 -6.18 11.48 4.68
CA LEU A 68 -6.27 10.27 3.86
C LEU A 68 -5.24 9.21 4.29
N VAL A 69 -4.00 9.63 4.55
CA VAL A 69 -2.94 8.75 5.04
C VAL A 69 -3.25 8.25 6.44
N GLU A 70 -3.71 9.11 7.34
CA GLU A 70 -4.10 8.75 8.71
C GLU A 70 -5.25 7.73 8.71
N ILE A 71 -6.28 7.94 7.89
CA ILE A 71 -7.39 6.99 7.72
C ILE A 71 -6.83 5.63 7.26
N SER A 72 -5.92 5.62 6.28
CA SER A 72 -5.33 4.38 5.76
C SER A 72 -4.53 3.62 6.83
N VAL A 73 -3.81 4.32 7.71
CA VAL A 73 -3.06 3.73 8.82
C VAL A 73 -4.01 3.24 9.92
N ARG A 74 -5.04 4.02 10.25
CA ARG A 74 -6.01 3.70 11.31
C ARG A 74 -6.91 2.52 10.92
N LEU A 75 -7.28 2.41 9.65
CA LEU A 75 -8.06 1.29 9.11
C LEU A 75 -7.32 -0.04 9.26
N ARG A 76 -5.99 -0.05 9.05
CA ARG A 76 -5.14 -1.22 9.31
C ARG A 76 -5.18 -1.62 10.78
N ARG A 77 -5.02 -0.66 11.70
CA ARG A 77 -5.05 -0.93 13.15
C ARG A 77 -6.39 -1.50 13.60
N ALA A 78 -7.50 -1.00 13.07
CA ALA A 78 -8.83 -1.49 13.40
C ALA A 78 -9.05 -2.95 12.93
N LEU A 79 -8.54 -3.34 11.76
CA LEU A 79 -8.74 -4.67 11.21
C LEU A 79 -7.76 -5.74 11.72
N LEU A 80 -6.66 -5.34 12.35
CA LEU A 80 -5.71 -6.27 13.01
C LEU A 80 -6.40 -7.13 14.08
N ASN A 81 -7.52 -6.66 14.65
CA ASN A 81 -8.25 -7.38 15.69
C ASN A 81 -9.14 -8.54 15.16
N ASN A 82 -9.43 -8.60 13.85
CA ASN A 82 -10.45 -9.51 13.27
C ASN A 82 -9.90 -10.62 12.34
N GLN A 83 -8.59 -10.89 12.41
CA GLN A 83 -7.86 -12.08 11.93
C GLN A 83 -8.44 -12.90 10.76
N LYS A 84 -8.31 -12.38 9.53
CA LYS A 84 -8.31 -13.19 8.31
C LYS A 84 -7.18 -12.74 7.38
N GLU A 85 -6.25 -13.65 7.07
CA GLU A 85 -5.02 -13.32 6.30
C GLU A 85 -5.30 -12.67 4.94
N SER A 86 -6.37 -13.08 4.25
CA SER A 86 -6.75 -12.50 2.95
C SER A 86 -7.15 -11.03 3.02
N TYR A 87 -7.80 -10.60 4.12
CA TYR A 87 -8.22 -9.21 4.28
C TYR A 87 -7.03 -8.31 4.63
N LEU A 88 -6.05 -8.85 5.36
CA LEU A 88 -4.80 -8.14 5.65
C LEU A 88 -4.02 -7.88 4.36
N LEU A 89 -3.93 -8.87 3.46
CA LEU A 89 -3.28 -8.69 2.16
C LEU A 89 -3.95 -7.60 1.31
N ILE A 90 -5.29 -7.54 1.30
CA ILE A 90 -6.04 -6.52 0.57
C ILE A 90 -5.84 -5.14 1.21
N LEU A 91 -5.89 -5.03 2.53
CA LEU A 91 -5.69 -3.75 3.20
C LEU A 91 -4.27 -3.21 3.02
N ASP A 92 -3.27 -4.08 3.15
CA ASP A 92 -1.87 -3.69 3.00
C ASP A 92 -1.60 -3.21 1.56
N ASN A 93 -2.12 -3.90 0.55
CA ASN A 93 -2.00 -3.47 -0.85
C ASN A 93 -2.75 -2.15 -1.14
N ILE A 94 -3.98 -1.98 -0.64
CA ILE A 94 -4.72 -0.70 -0.75
C ILE A 94 -3.91 0.43 -0.12
N ARG A 95 -3.38 0.23 1.09
CA ARG A 95 -2.61 1.24 1.81
C ARG A 95 -1.35 1.64 1.04
N ILE A 96 -0.65 0.67 0.44
CA ILE A 96 0.51 0.94 -0.42
C ILE A 96 0.09 1.80 -1.62
N GLY A 97 -1.01 1.43 -2.30
CA GLY A 97 -1.55 2.19 -3.43
C GLY A 97 -1.90 3.63 -3.06
N ILE A 98 -2.60 3.84 -1.93
CA ILE A 98 -2.95 5.18 -1.42
C ILE A 98 -1.69 5.98 -1.12
N THR A 99 -0.76 5.41 -0.35
CA THR A 99 0.48 6.11 0.06
C THR A 99 1.28 6.53 -1.17
N TYR A 100 1.39 5.65 -2.17
CA TYR A 100 2.09 5.96 -3.41
C TYR A 100 1.43 7.11 -4.18
N ALA A 101 0.11 7.09 -4.35
CA ALA A 101 -0.63 8.16 -5.01
C ALA A 101 -0.43 9.51 -4.30
N VAL A 102 -0.57 9.53 -2.97
CA VAL A 102 -0.40 10.73 -2.15
C VAL A 102 1.01 11.31 -2.28
N VAL A 103 2.04 10.47 -2.23
CA VAL A 103 3.43 10.92 -2.41
C VAL A 103 3.65 11.47 -3.81
N LEU A 104 3.12 10.80 -4.84
CA LEU A 104 3.24 11.25 -6.23
C LEU A 104 2.56 12.61 -6.45
N GLU A 105 1.39 12.84 -5.85
CA GLU A 105 0.71 14.14 -5.89
C GLU A 105 1.49 15.21 -5.12
N ALA A 106 2.06 14.88 -3.96
CA ALA A 106 2.91 15.81 -3.21
C ALA A 106 4.14 16.25 -4.03
N PHE A 107 4.74 15.34 -4.81
CA PHE A 107 5.81 15.70 -5.74
C PHE A 107 5.34 16.70 -6.82
N LYS A 108 4.14 16.54 -7.36
CA LYS A 108 3.56 17.48 -8.35
C LYS A 108 3.26 18.86 -7.75
N LEU A 109 3.05 18.95 -6.44
CA LEU A 109 2.76 20.22 -5.76
C LEU A 109 4.02 20.98 -5.35
N GLY A 110 5.16 20.29 -5.22
CA GLY A 110 6.44 20.87 -4.82
C GLY A 110 7.31 21.41 -5.96
N SER A 111 6.98 21.10 -7.22
CA SER A 111 7.60 21.68 -8.43
C SER A 111 6.81 22.88 -8.95
#